data_AF-A0A126R3V1-F1
#
_entry.id   AF-A0A126R3V1-F1
#
_cell.length_a   1.000
_cell.length_b   1.000
_cell.length_c   1.000
_cell.angle_alpha   90.00
_cell.angle_beta   90.00
_cell.angle_gamma   90.00
#
_symmetry.space_group_name_H-M   'P 1'
#
loop_
_entity.id
_entity.type
_entity.pdbx_description
1 polymer ?
#
loop_
_entity_poly.entity_id
_entity_poly.type
_entity_poly.pdbx_seq_one_letter_code
_entity_poly.pdbx_strand_id
1 'polypeptide(L)'
;MRDFAAFCTLMACLIVLVASIIALVRPLPKVGLGTRKRALGGVGIAFALFILTAAVMPAPKAAADIAQAKRKAAPAGTVAASNDQIAEVNAYAETKFASVKVDLQQGWDGSDLPVQAAMVVEAAGKAIKAGASDIPQSVDRIDFWFTAPLVDQYGKESRSKVLQFEIKPADLRAVQYENIAPQGLLEFADDVYVRVAARQAVADYCADNERTNRLFCAKAAR
;
A
#
# COMPACT_ATOMS: atom_id res chain seq x y z
N MET A 1 8.82 0.66 -39.35
CA MET A 1 8.26 -0.50 -40.11
C MET A 1 8.13 -1.78 -39.27
N ARG A 2 9.07 -2.10 -38.36
CA ARG A 2 8.93 -3.27 -37.44
C ARG A 2 7.70 -3.19 -36.51
N ASP A 3 7.37 -2.00 -36.02
CA ASP A 3 6.24 -1.83 -35.09
C ASP A 3 4.87 -2.02 -35.77
N PHE A 4 4.78 -1.67 -37.06
CA PHE A 4 3.57 -1.91 -37.86
C PHE A 4 3.36 -3.40 -38.12
N ALA A 5 4.43 -4.15 -38.41
CA ALA A 5 4.35 -5.60 -38.58
C ALA A 5 3.95 -6.33 -37.28
N ALA A 6 4.43 -5.85 -36.12
CA ALA A 6 4.04 -6.36 -34.80
C ALA A 6 2.57 -6.07 -34.48
N PHE A 7 2.07 -4.88 -34.83
CA PHE A 7 0.67 -4.53 -34.66
C PHE A 7 -0.26 -5.39 -35.55
N CYS A 8 0.10 -5.58 -36.82
CA CYS A 8 -0.65 -6.44 -37.74
C CYS A 8 -0.70 -7.91 -37.29
N THR A 9 0.39 -8.43 -36.71
CA THR A 9 0.44 -9.81 -36.20
C THR A 9 -0.38 -9.98 -34.93
N LEU A 10 -0.38 -9.01 -34.01
CA LEU A 10 -1.25 -9.02 -32.83
C LEU A 10 -2.74 -8.94 -33.20
N MET A 11 -3.09 -8.11 -34.18
CA MET A 11 -4.46 -8.03 -34.70
C MET A 11 -4.92 -9.32 -35.38
N ALA A 12 -4.05 -9.94 -36.18
CA ALA A 12 -4.36 -11.24 -36.78
C ALA A 12 -4.58 -12.32 -35.70
N CYS A 13 -3.77 -12.34 -34.63
CA CYS A 13 -3.94 -13.28 -33.52
C CYS A 13 -5.26 -13.06 -32.76
N LEU A 14 -5.64 -11.80 -32.52
CA LEU A 14 -6.90 -11.46 -31.86
C LEU A 14 -8.11 -11.95 -32.69
N ILE A 15 -8.09 -11.71 -34.01
CA ILE A 15 -9.17 -12.12 -34.92
C ILE A 15 -9.32 -13.65 -34.93
N VAL A 16 -8.21 -14.39 -34.99
CA VAL A 16 -8.22 -15.86 -34.95
C VAL A 16 -8.76 -16.39 -33.60
N LEU A 17 -8.40 -15.73 -32.49
CA LEU A 17 -8.88 -16.10 -31.16
C LEU A 17 -10.40 -15.89 -31.02
N VAL A 18 -10.91 -14.74 -31.50
CA VAL A 18 -12.35 -14.45 -31.52
C VAL A 18 -13.10 -15.44 -32.41
N ALA A 19 -12.59 -15.73 -33.61
CA ALA A 19 -13.19 -16.71 -34.52
C ALA A 19 -13.23 -18.13 -33.90
N SER A 20 -12.18 -18.51 -33.17
CA SER A 20 -12.09 -19.79 -32.46
C SER A 20 -13.11 -19.90 -31.32
N ILE A 21 -13.32 -18.83 -30.55
CA ILE A 21 -14.33 -18.78 -29.47
C ILE A 21 -15.74 -18.86 -30.07
N ILE A 22 -16.02 -18.13 -31.15
CA ILE A 22 -17.33 -18.16 -31.82
C ILE A 22 -17.64 -19.56 -32.36
N ALA A 23 -16.65 -20.23 -32.97
CA ALA A 23 -16.78 -21.60 -33.45
C ALA A 23 -17.02 -22.61 -32.31
N LEU A 24 -16.57 -22.30 -31.08
CA LEU A 24 -16.81 -23.13 -29.89
C LEU A 24 -18.26 -23.03 -29.40
N VAL A 25 -18.85 -21.83 -29.45
CA VAL A 25 -20.21 -21.53 -28.94
C VAL A 25 -21.30 -21.88 -29.95
N ARG A 26 -21.05 -21.64 -31.24
CA ARG A 26 -21.96 -22.02 -32.33
C ARG A 26 -21.21 -22.82 -33.39
N PRO A 27 -21.26 -24.17 -33.37
CA PRO A 27 -20.64 -24.96 -34.41
C PRO A 27 -21.35 -24.66 -35.73
N LEU A 28 -20.70 -23.94 -36.64
CA LEU A 28 -21.20 -23.64 -37.97
C LEU A 28 -20.94 -24.87 -38.86
N PRO A 29 -21.96 -25.68 -39.21
CA PRO A 29 -21.76 -26.93 -39.96
C PRO A 29 -21.27 -26.69 -41.40
N LYS A 30 -21.42 -25.47 -41.93
CA LYS A 30 -21.03 -25.13 -43.32
C LYS A 30 -19.53 -24.92 -43.53
N VAL A 31 -18.71 -24.82 -42.47
CA VAL A 31 -17.26 -24.54 -42.59
C VAL A 31 -16.41 -25.83 -42.52
N GLY A 32 -17.02 -27.02 -42.48
CA GLY A 32 -16.27 -28.29 -42.52
C GLY A 32 -15.30 -28.52 -41.35
N LEU A 33 -15.30 -27.65 -40.33
CA LEU A 33 -14.56 -27.81 -39.08
C LEU A 33 -15.35 -28.73 -38.14
N GLY A 34 -15.62 -29.94 -38.64
CA GLY A 34 -16.18 -31.02 -37.86
C GLY A 34 -15.20 -31.45 -36.78
N THR A 35 -15.70 -31.48 -35.53
CA THR A 35 -15.09 -31.95 -34.28
C THR A 35 -14.35 -30.90 -33.44
N ARG A 36 -14.86 -30.72 -32.20
CA ARG A 36 -14.33 -29.89 -31.11
C ARG A 36 -12.82 -30.09 -30.82
N LYS A 37 -12.24 -31.21 -31.26
CA LYS A 37 -10.81 -31.53 -31.11
C LYS A 37 -9.90 -30.67 -31.99
N ARG A 38 -10.38 -30.17 -33.14
CA ARG A 38 -9.58 -29.31 -34.04
C ARG A 38 -9.53 -27.84 -33.58
N ALA A 39 -10.58 -27.35 -32.92
CA ALA A 39 -10.60 -26.01 -32.33
C ALA A 39 -9.59 -25.87 -31.18
N LEU A 40 -9.46 -26.90 -30.33
CA LEU A 40 -8.43 -26.97 -29.28
C LEU A 40 -7.00 -26.97 -29.84
N GLY A 41 -6.78 -27.65 -30.98
CA GLY A 41 -5.49 -27.61 -31.68
C GLY A 41 -5.12 -26.21 -32.17
N GLY A 42 -6.09 -25.42 -32.64
CA GLY A 42 -5.86 -24.04 -33.09
C GLY A 42 -5.48 -23.08 -31.94
N VAL A 43 -6.08 -23.26 -30.76
CA VAL A 43 -5.75 -22.43 -29.58
C VAL A 43 -4.32 -22.70 -29.09
N GLY A 44 -3.88 -23.97 -29.10
CA GLY A 44 -2.52 -24.34 -28.70
C GLY A 44 -1.45 -23.71 -29.59
N ILE A 45 -1.66 -23.69 -30.90
CA ILE A 45 -0.71 -23.10 -31.86
C ILE A 45 -0.64 -21.57 -31.70
N ALA A 46 -1.77 -20.91 -31.46
CA ALA A 46 -1.79 -19.45 -31.24
C ALA A 46 -1.07 -19.05 -29.94
N PHE A 47 -1.21 -19.85 -28.88
CA PHE A 47 -0.54 -19.59 -27.61
C PHE A 47 0.99 -19.80 -27.70
N ALA A 48 1.43 -20.85 -28.40
CA ALA A 48 2.85 -21.08 -28.65
C ALA A 48 3.49 -19.94 -29.47
N LEU A 49 2.80 -19.43 -30.48
CA LEU A 49 3.24 -18.26 -31.26
C LEU A 49 3.31 -16.98 -30.42
N PHE A 50 2.40 -16.79 -29.47
CA PHE A 50 2.41 -15.64 -28.55
C PHE A 50 3.62 -15.68 -27.61
N ILE A 51 3.97 -16.84 -27.06
CA ILE A 51 5.15 -16.99 -26.19
C ILE A 51 6.45 -16.78 -26.99
N LEU A 52 6.55 -17.34 -28.18
CA LEU A 52 7.71 -17.14 -29.06
C LEU A 52 7.89 -15.68 -29.48
N THR A 53 6.81 -14.94 -29.71
CA THR A 53 6.90 -13.51 -30.02
C THR A 53 7.27 -12.66 -28.79
N ALA A 54 6.81 -13.03 -27.59
CA ALA A 54 7.20 -12.36 -26.35
C ALA A 54 8.70 -12.56 -26.01
N ALA A 55 9.27 -13.72 -26.33
CA ALA A 55 10.69 -14.03 -26.03
C ALA A 55 11.70 -13.29 -26.92
N VAL A 56 11.29 -12.85 -28.13
CA VAL A 56 12.17 -12.18 -29.10
C VAL A 56 12.07 -10.65 -29.03
N MET A 57 11.13 -10.11 -28.23
CA MET A 57 11.08 -8.67 -27.98
C MET A 57 12.18 -8.27 -26.98
N PRO A 58 13.15 -7.42 -27.36
CA PRO A 58 14.07 -6.84 -26.39
C PRO A 58 13.27 -5.98 -25.41
N ALA A 59 13.50 -6.19 -24.10
CA ALA A 59 12.87 -5.39 -23.06
C ALA A 59 13.01 -3.89 -23.40
N PRO A 60 11.93 -3.10 -23.35
CA PRO A 60 11.96 -1.72 -23.77
C PRO A 60 12.99 -0.97 -22.91
N LYS A 61 14.11 -0.56 -23.53
CA LYS A 61 15.16 0.25 -22.87
C LYS A 61 14.61 1.55 -22.27
N ALA A 62 13.44 2.00 -22.73
CA ALA A 62 12.71 3.12 -22.16
C ALA A 62 12.22 2.89 -20.72
N ALA A 63 12.05 1.64 -20.25
CA ALA A 63 11.56 1.40 -18.88
C ALA A 63 12.60 1.76 -17.80
N ALA A 64 13.90 1.63 -18.10
CA ALA A 64 14.97 2.00 -17.17
C ALA A 64 15.16 3.53 -17.09
N ASP A 65 15.08 4.22 -18.23
CA ASP A 65 15.23 5.68 -18.28
C ASP A 65 13.97 6.43 -17.78
N ILE A 66 12.77 5.86 -17.99
CA ILE A 66 11.52 6.42 -17.45
C ILE A 66 11.45 6.21 -15.92
N ALA A 67 12.05 5.15 -15.37
CA ALA A 67 12.11 4.94 -13.92
C ALA A 67 13.03 5.97 -13.22
N GLN A 68 14.09 6.45 -13.89
CA GLN A 68 14.91 7.54 -13.37
C GLN A 68 14.30 8.93 -13.62
N ALA A 69 13.60 9.15 -14.74
CA ALA A 69 12.96 10.44 -15.04
C ALA A 69 11.64 10.69 -14.27
N LYS A 70 10.94 9.65 -13.81
CA LYS A 70 9.80 9.76 -12.87
C LYS A 70 10.21 10.04 -11.42
N ARG A 71 11.51 10.16 -11.12
CA ARG A 71 11.99 10.81 -9.88
C ARG A 71 11.99 12.33 -9.96
N LYS A 72 11.37 12.93 -10.97
CA LYS A 72 10.82 14.28 -10.82
C LYS A 72 9.58 14.17 -9.95
N ALA A 73 9.76 14.60 -8.70
CA ALA A 73 8.78 14.77 -7.64
C ALA A 73 7.34 14.75 -8.19
N ALA A 74 6.62 13.66 -7.91
CA ALA A 74 5.18 13.77 -7.75
C ALA A 74 4.92 14.96 -6.83
N PRO A 75 3.89 15.79 -7.09
CA PRO A 75 3.61 16.92 -6.21
C PRO A 75 3.61 16.43 -4.77
N ALA A 76 4.38 17.11 -3.92
CA ALA A 76 4.39 16.88 -2.49
C ALA A 76 2.93 16.90 -2.01
N GLY A 77 2.35 15.71 -1.81
CA GLY A 77 1.03 15.59 -1.22
C GLY A 77 1.05 16.10 0.21
N THR A 78 -0.09 16.07 0.87
CA THR A 78 -0.12 16.26 2.32
C THR A 78 -0.08 14.89 3.00
N VAL A 79 0.49 14.82 4.20
CA VAL A 79 0.32 13.67 5.08
C VAL A 79 -1.17 13.45 5.36
N ALA A 80 -1.95 14.52 5.50
CA ALA A 80 -3.40 14.42 5.64
C ALA A 80 -4.09 13.66 4.48
N ALA A 81 -3.62 13.82 3.25
CA ALA A 81 -4.19 13.11 2.08
C ALA A 81 -3.63 11.69 1.88
N SER A 82 -2.64 11.27 2.70
CA SER A 82 -1.97 9.98 2.52
C SER A 82 -2.79 8.80 3.04
N ASN A 83 -3.73 9.03 3.95
CA ASN A 83 -4.59 8.03 4.55
C ASN A 83 -5.91 8.69 5.01
N ASP A 84 -7.05 8.06 4.73
CA ASP A 84 -8.39 8.58 5.02
C ASP A 84 -8.72 8.63 6.52
N GLN A 85 -7.97 7.91 7.36
CA GLN A 85 -8.07 7.96 8.80
C GLN A 85 -7.31 9.14 9.42
N ILE A 86 -6.40 9.80 8.68
CA ILE A 86 -5.69 10.98 9.16
C ILE A 86 -6.66 12.16 9.12
N ALA A 87 -7.16 12.54 10.29
CA ALA A 87 -8.14 13.60 10.44
C ALA A 87 -7.50 14.99 10.36
N GLU A 88 -6.36 15.16 11.02
CA GLU A 88 -5.70 16.47 11.16
C GLU A 88 -4.19 16.32 11.19
N VAL A 89 -3.48 17.24 10.53
CA VAL A 89 -2.03 17.38 10.59
C VAL A 89 -1.70 18.83 10.93
N ASN A 90 -0.99 19.04 12.03
CA ASN A 90 -0.56 20.37 12.47
C ASN A 90 0.95 20.35 12.66
N ALA A 91 1.66 21.29 12.04
CA ALA A 91 3.09 21.49 12.25
C ALA A 91 3.35 22.84 12.93
N TYR A 92 4.20 22.82 13.93
CA TYR A 92 4.55 23.94 14.79
C TYR A 92 6.03 24.25 14.59
N ALA A 93 6.33 25.26 13.78
CA ALA A 93 7.71 25.59 13.39
C ALA A 93 8.58 26.02 14.58
N GLU A 94 8.02 26.76 15.53
CA GLU A 94 8.75 27.29 16.70
C GLU A 94 9.25 26.18 17.64
N THR A 95 8.43 25.15 17.84
CA THR A 95 8.74 24.01 18.70
C THR A 95 9.29 22.81 17.93
N LYS A 96 9.44 22.94 16.60
CA LYS A 96 9.87 21.87 15.67
C LYS A 96 9.09 20.57 15.86
N PHE A 97 7.80 20.71 16.12
CA PHE A 97 6.90 19.63 16.50
C PHE A 97 5.79 19.52 15.47
N ALA A 98 5.31 18.32 15.20
CA ALA A 98 4.07 18.12 14.45
C ALA A 98 3.18 17.09 15.14
N SER A 99 1.87 17.23 14.99
CA SER A 99 0.88 16.28 15.45
C SER A 99 0.08 15.74 14.26
N VAL A 100 -0.04 14.43 14.17
CA VAL A 100 -0.87 13.71 13.21
C VAL A 100 -1.98 13.01 14.01
N LYS A 101 -3.19 13.55 13.94
CA LYS A 101 -4.36 12.96 14.58
C LYS A 101 -5.02 11.98 13.62
N VAL A 102 -5.27 10.78 14.13
CA VAL A 102 -5.85 9.67 13.39
C VAL A 102 -7.16 9.28 14.07
N ASP A 103 -8.26 9.32 13.32
CA ASP A 103 -9.58 8.94 13.81
C ASP A 103 -9.94 7.55 13.28
N LEU A 104 -9.88 6.55 14.16
CA LEU A 104 -10.27 5.19 13.81
C LEU A 104 -11.78 5.15 13.54
N GLN A 105 -12.18 4.42 12.49
CA GLN A 105 -13.57 4.35 12.03
C GLN A 105 -14.46 3.57 13.02
N GLN A 106 -15.78 3.72 12.87
CA GLN A 106 -16.74 2.88 13.60
C GLN A 106 -16.56 1.41 13.22
N GLY A 107 -16.56 0.52 14.21
CA GLY A 107 -16.26 -0.90 14.01
C GLY A 107 -14.76 -1.24 14.10
N TRP A 108 -13.93 -0.33 14.63
CA TRP A 108 -12.55 -0.69 15.01
C TRP A 108 -12.57 -1.87 15.99
N ASP A 109 -11.82 -2.91 15.66
CA ASP A 109 -11.46 -3.94 16.62
C ASP A 109 -10.21 -3.47 17.35
N GLY A 110 -10.26 -3.50 18.68
CA GLY A 110 -9.11 -3.19 19.51
C GLY A 110 -7.90 -4.03 19.10
N SER A 111 -8.11 -5.30 18.76
CA SER A 111 -7.06 -6.27 18.41
C SER A 111 -6.15 -5.83 17.26
N ASP A 112 -6.69 -5.08 16.28
CA ASP A 112 -5.97 -4.64 15.09
C ASP A 112 -5.29 -3.27 15.26
N LEU A 113 -5.45 -2.61 16.41
CA LEU A 113 -4.99 -1.24 16.62
C LEU A 113 -3.50 -1.03 16.27
N PRO A 114 -2.55 -1.86 16.70
CA PRO A 114 -1.14 -1.67 16.35
C PRO A 114 -0.89 -1.86 14.85
N VAL A 115 -1.62 -2.77 14.20
CA VAL A 115 -1.50 -3.00 12.76
C VAL A 115 -2.01 -1.80 11.97
N GLN A 116 -3.18 -1.25 12.36
CA GLN A 116 -3.72 -0.04 11.74
C GLN A 116 -2.78 1.16 11.97
N ALA A 117 -2.25 1.29 13.17
CA ALA A 117 -1.28 2.34 13.49
C ALA A 117 -0.04 2.24 12.60
N ALA A 118 0.49 1.04 12.42
CA ALA A 118 1.63 0.77 11.54
C ALA A 118 1.34 1.13 10.07
N MET A 119 0.14 0.82 9.55
CA MET A 119 -0.28 1.18 8.20
C MET A 119 -0.40 2.70 8.01
N VAL A 120 -0.95 3.41 9.00
CA VAL A 120 -1.05 4.87 8.96
C VAL A 120 0.35 5.51 9.01
N VAL A 121 1.25 5.00 9.85
CA VAL A 121 2.65 5.44 9.89
C VAL A 121 3.35 5.18 8.57
N GLU A 122 3.09 4.05 7.91
CA GLU A 122 3.64 3.75 6.59
C GLU A 122 3.19 4.78 5.55
N ALA A 123 1.89 5.07 5.49
CA ALA A 123 1.32 6.04 4.56
C ALA A 123 1.88 7.45 4.80
N ALA A 124 1.87 7.90 6.06
CA ALA A 124 2.43 9.19 6.47
C ALA A 124 3.93 9.26 6.18
N GLY A 125 4.68 8.22 6.51
CA GLY A 125 6.11 8.13 6.31
C GLY A 125 6.51 8.16 4.83
N LYS A 126 5.77 7.47 3.96
CA LYS A 126 5.94 7.56 2.50
C LYS A 126 5.66 8.98 1.99
N ALA A 127 4.61 9.64 2.48
CA ALA A 127 4.30 11.03 2.12
C ALA A 127 5.40 12.00 2.57
N ILE A 128 5.89 11.87 3.82
CA ILE A 128 7.00 12.67 4.36
C ILE A 128 8.28 12.46 3.55
N LYS A 129 8.60 11.21 3.20
CA LYS A 129 9.76 10.88 2.35
C LYS A 129 9.62 11.46 0.94
N ALA A 130 8.40 11.53 0.41
CA ALA A 130 8.11 12.18 -0.86
C ALA A 130 8.09 13.72 -0.77
N GLY A 131 8.29 14.30 0.42
CA GLY A 131 8.42 15.74 0.63
C GLY A 131 7.11 16.45 0.98
N ALA A 132 6.19 15.78 1.68
CA ALA A 132 4.88 16.35 2.05
C ALA A 132 4.96 17.77 2.63
N SER A 133 4.04 18.63 2.21
CA SER A 133 4.09 20.09 2.47
C SER A 133 3.65 20.49 3.88
N ASP A 134 2.83 19.67 4.51
CA ASP A 134 2.30 19.86 5.87
C ASP A 134 3.27 19.38 6.98
N ILE A 135 4.38 18.73 6.62
CA ILE A 135 5.47 18.37 7.54
C ILE A 135 6.81 18.93 7.02
N PRO A 136 7.17 20.16 7.43
CA PRO A 136 8.44 20.78 7.03
C PRO A 136 9.68 19.96 7.44
N GLN A 137 10.79 20.17 6.73
CA GLN A 137 12.07 19.52 7.04
C GLN A 137 12.62 19.92 8.42
N SER A 138 12.20 21.07 8.95
CA SER A 138 12.60 21.58 10.27
C SER A 138 11.88 20.93 11.45
N VAL A 139 10.88 20.09 11.21
CA VAL A 139 10.22 19.30 12.26
C VAL A 139 11.19 18.22 12.73
N ASP A 140 11.42 18.16 14.04
CA ASP A 140 12.31 17.19 14.69
C ASP A 140 11.52 16.01 15.28
N ARG A 141 10.22 16.20 15.57
CA ARG A 141 9.35 15.18 16.16
C ARG A 141 7.93 15.23 15.62
N ILE A 142 7.36 14.05 15.34
CA ILE A 142 5.93 13.86 15.03
C ILE A 142 5.27 13.02 16.11
N ASP A 143 4.16 13.52 16.61
CA ASP A 143 3.24 12.80 17.47
C ASP A 143 2.10 12.18 16.66
N PHE A 144 1.98 10.87 16.68
CA PHE A 144 0.81 10.17 16.15
C PHE A 144 -0.21 9.96 17.27
N TRP A 145 -1.43 10.49 17.11
CA TRP A 145 -2.50 10.43 18.10
C TRP A 145 -3.69 9.64 17.53
N PHE A 146 -3.84 8.38 17.93
CA PHE A 146 -4.94 7.54 17.51
C PHE A 146 -6.12 7.72 18.47
N THR A 147 -7.27 8.07 17.91
CA THR A 147 -8.53 8.22 18.65
C THR A 147 -9.55 7.21 18.16
N ALA A 148 -10.36 6.71 19.09
CA ALA A 148 -11.39 5.74 18.78
C ALA A 148 -12.68 6.05 19.55
N PRO A 149 -13.86 5.64 19.04
CA PRO A 149 -15.09 5.68 19.82
C PRO A 149 -14.98 4.70 21.00
N LEU A 150 -15.17 5.23 22.21
CA LEU A 150 -15.22 4.51 23.46
C LEU A 150 -16.58 4.72 24.13
N VAL A 151 -17.10 3.66 24.73
CA VAL A 151 -18.28 3.72 25.58
C VAL A 151 -17.80 3.74 27.03
N ASP A 152 -18.20 4.76 27.79
CA ASP A 152 -17.89 4.80 29.22
C ASP A 152 -18.76 3.82 30.04
N GLN A 153 -18.47 3.70 31.33
CA GLN A 153 -19.23 2.82 32.24
C GLN A 153 -20.72 3.18 32.36
N TYR A 154 -21.13 4.36 31.90
CA TYR A 154 -22.52 4.83 31.90
C TYR A 154 -23.20 4.68 30.54
N GLY A 155 -22.53 4.08 29.55
CA GLY A 155 -23.06 3.91 28.20
C GLY A 155 -22.93 5.15 27.32
N LYS A 156 -22.18 6.18 27.74
CA LYS A 156 -21.98 7.38 26.93
C LYS A 156 -20.83 7.16 25.94
N GLU A 157 -21.14 7.32 24.66
CA GLU A 157 -20.15 7.32 23.60
C GLU A 157 -19.34 8.62 23.59
N SER A 158 -18.02 8.48 23.52
CA SER A 158 -17.08 9.59 23.33
C SER A 158 -15.91 9.13 22.47
N ARG A 159 -15.31 10.03 21.69
CA ARG A 159 -14.06 9.71 20.97
C ARG A 159 -12.88 10.12 21.85
N SER A 160 -12.00 9.16 22.15
CA SER A 160 -10.87 9.39 23.05
C SER A 160 -9.59 8.77 22.51
N LYS A 161 -8.46 9.30 22.97
CA LYS A 161 -7.12 8.82 22.61
C LYS A 161 -6.93 7.41 23.16
N VAL A 162 -6.60 6.47 22.27
CA VAL A 162 -6.35 5.06 22.62
C VAL A 162 -4.88 4.68 22.56
N LEU A 163 -4.14 5.27 21.61
CA LEU A 163 -2.70 5.07 21.42
C LEU A 163 -2.07 6.40 21.00
N GLN A 164 -0.90 6.69 21.54
CA GLN A 164 -0.05 7.78 21.09
C GLN A 164 1.39 7.31 21.06
N PHE A 165 2.14 7.74 20.05
CA PHE A 165 3.58 7.58 20.06
C PHE A 165 4.28 8.69 19.27
N GLU A 166 5.53 8.91 19.61
CA GLU A 166 6.40 9.91 18.98
C GLU A 166 7.36 9.23 18.00
N ILE A 167 7.54 9.78 16.80
CA ILE A 167 8.55 9.32 15.82
C ILE A 167 9.30 10.52 15.26
N LYS A 168 10.60 10.37 15.05
CA LYS A 168 11.41 11.37 14.33
C LYS A 168 11.13 11.30 12.82
N PRO A 169 10.69 12.37 12.16
CA PRO A 169 10.55 12.39 10.71
C PRO A 169 11.85 12.09 9.95
N ALA A 170 13.02 12.37 10.54
CA ALA A 170 14.30 11.97 9.97
C ALA A 170 14.41 10.45 9.76
N ASP A 171 13.93 9.66 10.73
CA ASP A 171 13.93 8.19 10.63
C ASP A 171 12.95 7.74 9.55
N LEU A 172 11.74 8.30 9.51
CA LEU A 172 10.74 8.01 8.47
C LEU A 172 11.23 8.34 7.04
N ARG A 173 12.06 9.37 6.87
CA ARG A 173 12.68 9.70 5.57
C ARG A 173 13.77 8.70 5.18
N ALA A 174 14.49 8.16 6.15
CA ALA A 174 15.59 7.20 5.95
C ALA A 174 15.11 5.77 5.67
N VAL A 175 13.89 5.41 6.11
CA VAL A 175 13.30 4.07 5.90
C VAL A 175 13.26 3.67 4.42
N GLN A 176 13.67 2.44 4.13
CA GLN A 176 13.46 1.77 2.84
C GLN A 176 12.15 0.98 2.88
N TYR A 177 11.04 1.64 2.54
CA TYR A 177 9.69 1.08 2.66
C TYR A 177 9.46 -0.20 1.84
N GLU A 178 10.30 -0.49 0.84
CA GLU A 178 10.21 -1.75 0.09
C GLU A 178 10.77 -2.96 0.87
N ASN A 179 11.57 -2.71 1.91
CA ASN A 179 12.34 -3.72 2.64
C ASN A 179 11.87 -3.92 4.09
N ILE A 180 10.82 -3.22 4.51
CA ILE A 180 10.28 -3.30 5.87
C ILE A 180 8.78 -3.58 5.81
N ALA A 181 8.32 -4.53 6.61
CA ALA A 181 6.89 -4.73 6.80
C ALA A 181 6.30 -3.54 7.59
N PRO A 182 5.05 -3.12 7.34
CA PRO A 182 4.46 -1.96 8.01
C PRO A 182 4.60 -2.03 9.53
N GLN A 183 4.39 -3.22 10.11
CA GLN A 183 4.50 -3.48 11.55
C GLN A 183 5.86 -3.09 12.12
N GLY A 184 6.95 -3.26 11.37
CA GLY A 184 8.30 -2.91 11.80
C GLY A 184 8.53 -1.41 11.94
N LEU A 185 7.63 -0.57 11.42
CA LEU A 185 7.72 0.88 11.54
C LEU A 185 7.44 1.37 12.97
N LEU A 186 6.74 0.57 13.78
CA LEU A 186 6.49 0.93 15.17
C LEU A 186 7.78 0.91 16.01
N GLU A 187 8.80 0.18 15.58
CA GLU A 187 10.12 0.13 16.25
C GLU A 187 10.82 1.51 16.31
N PHE A 188 10.45 2.43 15.41
CA PHE A 188 10.96 3.81 15.42
C PHE A 188 10.27 4.73 16.45
N ALA A 189 9.29 4.22 17.20
CA ALA A 189 8.62 4.99 18.24
C ALA A 189 9.58 5.33 19.39
N ASP A 190 9.77 6.63 19.66
CA ASP A 190 10.61 7.16 20.73
C ASP A 190 9.94 7.10 22.10
N ASP A 191 8.65 7.37 22.16
CA ASP A 191 7.80 7.23 23.35
C ASP A 191 6.45 6.64 22.93
N VAL A 192 5.83 5.86 23.81
CA VAL A 192 4.58 5.15 23.54
C VAL A 192 3.66 5.27 24.75
N TYR A 193 2.47 5.81 24.52
CA TYR A 193 1.41 5.93 25.50
C TYR A 193 0.20 5.10 25.09
N VAL A 194 -0.15 4.10 25.90
CA VAL A 194 -1.26 3.18 25.66
C VAL A 194 -2.35 3.38 26.71
N ARG A 195 -3.58 3.70 26.28
CA ARG A 195 -4.72 3.79 27.20
C ARG A 195 -5.28 2.42 27.53
N VAL A 196 -5.99 2.33 28.66
CA VAL A 196 -6.58 1.09 29.20
C VAL A 196 -7.34 0.30 28.13
N ALA A 197 -8.16 0.97 27.31
CA ALA A 197 -8.93 0.32 26.25
C ALA A 197 -8.09 -0.37 25.16
N ALA A 198 -6.82 0.04 24.97
CA ALA A 198 -5.90 -0.50 23.98
C ALA A 198 -4.86 -1.46 24.56
N ARG A 199 -4.74 -1.58 25.90
CA ARG A 199 -3.65 -2.33 26.54
C ARG A 199 -3.62 -3.80 26.15
N GLN A 200 -4.77 -4.46 26.11
CA GLN A 200 -4.83 -5.89 25.77
C GLN A 200 -4.36 -6.12 24.34
N ALA A 201 -4.86 -5.35 23.38
CA ALA A 201 -4.47 -5.49 21.99
C ALA A 201 -2.98 -5.21 21.74
N VAL A 202 -2.42 -4.21 22.43
CA VAL A 202 -0.98 -3.92 22.33
C VAL A 202 -0.16 -5.05 22.98
N ALA A 203 -0.64 -5.64 24.07
CA ALA A 203 0.01 -6.79 24.71
C ALA A 203 -0.02 -8.03 23.79
N ASP A 204 -1.16 -8.34 23.17
CA ASP A 204 -1.31 -9.46 22.24
C ASP A 204 -0.40 -9.27 21.01
N TYR A 205 -0.42 -8.07 20.42
CA TYR A 205 0.48 -7.72 19.34
C TYR A 205 1.95 -7.90 19.74
N CYS A 206 2.33 -7.47 20.93
CA CYS A 206 3.70 -7.58 21.41
C CYS A 206 4.13 -9.01 21.71
N ALA A 207 3.22 -9.89 22.15
CA ALA A 207 3.50 -11.31 22.31
C ALA A 207 3.91 -11.96 20.97
N ASP A 208 3.28 -11.55 19.87
CA ASP A 208 3.56 -12.07 18.53
C ASP A 208 4.73 -11.37 17.81
N ASN A 209 5.04 -10.13 18.19
CA ASN A 209 5.97 -9.25 17.46
C ASN A 209 7.18 -8.78 18.29
N GLU A 210 7.44 -9.34 19.47
CA GLU A 210 8.53 -8.89 20.36
C GLU A 210 9.90 -8.87 19.66
N ARG A 211 10.16 -9.82 18.75
CA ARG A 211 11.44 -9.93 18.03
C ARG A 211 11.66 -8.80 17.02
N THR A 212 10.60 -8.33 16.39
CA THR A 212 10.64 -7.33 15.32
C THR A 212 10.39 -5.92 15.84
N ASN A 213 9.67 -5.77 16.95
CA ASN A 213 9.24 -4.51 17.53
C ASN A 213 9.60 -4.41 19.02
N ARG A 214 10.84 -4.77 19.35
CA ARG A 214 11.31 -4.85 20.74
C ARG A 214 11.25 -3.51 21.46
N LEU A 215 11.70 -2.43 20.82
CA LEU A 215 11.71 -1.10 21.43
C LEU A 215 10.28 -0.57 21.61
N PHE A 216 9.42 -0.76 20.61
CA PHE A 216 8.00 -0.41 20.74
C PHE A 216 7.36 -1.14 21.92
N CYS A 217 7.53 -2.46 22.00
CA CYS A 217 6.91 -3.28 23.04
C CYS A 217 7.46 -2.98 24.44
N ALA A 218 8.77 -2.71 24.56
CA ALA A 218 9.36 -2.32 25.83
C ALA A 218 8.86 -0.96 26.34
N LYS A 219 8.49 -0.04 25.45
CA LYS A 219 7.92 1.26 25.79
C LYS A 219 6.43 1.18 26.09
N ALA A 220 5.69 0.42 25.30
CA ALA A 220 4.26 0.20 25.47
C ALA A 220 3.89 -0.51 26.79
N ALA A 221 4.83 -1.27 27.37
CA ALA A 221 4.64 -1.97 28.64
C ALA A 221 4.78 -1.07 29.90
N ARG A 222 5.18 0.20 29.75
CA ARG A 222 5.36 1.16 30.85
C ARG A 222 4.06 1.86 31.21
#